data_AF-A0A432UTR8-F1
#
_entry.id   AF-A0A432UTR8-F1
#
_cell.length_a   1.000
_cell.length_b   1.000
_cell.length_c   1.000
_cell.angle_alpha   90.00
_cell.angle_beta   90.00
_cell.angle_gamma   90.00
#
_symmetry.space_group_name_H-M   'P 1'
#
loop_
_entity.id
_entity.type
_entity.pdbx_description
1 polymer ?
#
loop_
_entity_poly.entity_id
_entity_poly.type
_entity_poly.pdbx_seq_one_letter_code
_entity_poly.pdbx_strand_id
1 'polypeptide(L)'
;MLANRMNLNIVHECNGLTPFLLYFAAILSYPTAWKEKFIWSLLGYIVLLIVNVIRMLLITLVVLDQPDLFHFAHDWVGRYAVGLLTLGLFFLFTYFVPVQQTLKDN
;
A
#
# COMPACT_ATOMS: atom_id res chain seq x y z
N MET A 1 31.15 -15.96 -7.73
CA MET A 1 30.49 -16.66 -6.61
C MET A 1 29.28 -15.87 -6.06
N LEU A 2 28.52 -15.15 -6.90
CA LEU A 2 27.29 -14.42 -6.50
C LEU A 2 26.10 -14.86 -7.38
N ALA A 3 26.07 -16.14 -7.73
CA ALA A 3 24.99 -16.73 -8.50
C ALA A 3 24.64 -18.09 -7.87
N ASN A 4 24.50 -18.11 -6.54
CA ASN A 4 23.78 -19.21 -5.92
C ASN A 4 22.30 -18.98 -6.19
N ARG A 5 21.63 -19.97 -6.78
CA ARG A 5 20.22 -19.94 -7.12
C ARG A 5 19.40 -19.78 -5.84
N MET A 6 19.17 -18.54 -5.41
CA MET A 6 17.99 -18.24 -4.63
C MET A 6 16.83 -18.38 -5.61
N ASN A 7 16.20 -19.55 -5.61
CA ASN A 7 14.83 -19.70 -6.08
C ASN A 7 13.95 -18.92 -5.10
N LEU A 8 14.09 -17.58 -5.13
CA LEU A 8 13.05 -16.67 -4.72
C LEU A 8 11.94 -16.94 -5.73
N ASN A 9 11.12 -17.94 -5.42
CA ASN A 9 9.75 -17.94 -5.87
C ASN A 9 9.23 -16.58 -5.38
N ILE A 10 9.22 -15.59 -6.28
CA ILE A 10 8.65 -14.27 -6.02
C ILE A 10 7.16 -14.57 -5.88
N VAL A 11 6.77 -15.03 -4.70
CA VAL A 11 5.38 -15.17 -4.31
C VAL A 11 4.79 -13.79 -4.57
N HIS A 12 3.76 -13.76 -5.40
CA HIS A 12 3.20 -12.65 -6.18
C HIS A 12 2.84 -11.34 -5.42
N GLU A 13 3.24 -11.20 -4.17
CA GLU A 13 2.61 -10.33 -3.17
C GLU A 13 3.53 -9.21 -2.66
N CYS A 14 4.76 -9.14 -3.18
CA CYS A 14 5.73 -8.10 -2.82
C CYS A 14 5.61 -6.79 -3.63
N ASN A 15 4.77 -6.71 -4.67
CA ASN A 15 4.77 -5.54 -5.59
C ASN A 15 4.03 -4.29 -5.06
N GLY A 16 3.29 -4.38 -3.94
CA GLY A 16 2.54 -3.26 -3.37
C GLY A 16 1.32 -2.80 -4.18
N LEU A 17 0.97 -3.49 -5.26
CA LEU A 17 -0.15 -3.16 -6.15
C LEU A 17 -1.50 -3.47 -5.49
N THR A 18 -1.62 -4.60 -4.80
CA THR A 18 -2.86 -4.98 -4.10
C THR A 18 -3.33 -3.91 -3.11
N PRO A 19 -2.50 -3.41 -2.16
CA PRO A 19 -2.94 -2.35 -1.25
C PRO A 19 -3.24 -1.03 -1.97
N PHE A 20 -2.53 -0.72 -3.05
CA PHE A 20 -2.84 0.45 -3.86
C PHE A 20 -4.18 0.35 -4.57
N LEU A 21 -4.49 -0.78 -5.22
CA LEU A 21 -5.77 -0.98 -5.89
C LEU A 21 -6.94 -0.92 -4.90
N LEU A 22 -6.76 -1.48 -3.70
CA LEU A 22 -7.75 -1.40 -2.63
C LEU A 22 -8.01 0.05 -2.20
N TYR A 23 -6.94 0.82 -1.97
CA TYR A 23 -7.03 2.25 -1.66
C TYR A 23 -7.70 3.05 -2.78
N PHE A 24 -7.31 2.80 -4.02
CA PHE A 24 -7.82 3.50 -5.20
C PHE A 24 -9.31 3.24 -5.42
N ALA A 25 -9.74 1.98 -5.29
CA ALA A 25 -11.15 1.60 -5.36
C ALA A 25 -11.99 2.30 -4.28
N ALA A 26 -11.46 2.41 -3.06
CA ALA A 26 -12.14 3.10 -1.95
C ALA A 26 -12.32 4.60 -2.22
N ILE A 27 -11.29 5.29 -2.73
CA ILE A 27 -11.42 6.71 -3.14
C ILE A 27 -12.42 6.88 -4.27
N LEU A 28 -12.38 5.99 -5.27
CA LEU A 28 -13.25 6.09 -6.44
C LEU A 28 -14.73 5.97 -6.04
N SER A 29 -15.02 5.08 -5.08
CA SER A 29 -16.36 4.90 -4.49
C SER A 29 -16.83 6.09 -3.66
N TYR A 30 -15.93 6.91 -3.10
CA TYR A 30 -16.29 8.03 -2.25
C TYR A 30 -16.95 9.17 -3.04
N PRO A 31 -18.14 9.68 -2.64
CA PRO A 31 -18.85 10.73 -3.36
C PRO A 31 -18.24 12.12 -3.05
N THR A 32 -17.19 12.48 -3.78
CA THR A 32 -16.51 13.79 -3.70
C THR A 32 -16.11 14.31 -5.08
N ALA A 33 -15.62 15.54 -5.15
CA ALA A 33 -15.12 16.17 -6.36
C ALA A 33 -13.99 15.35 -6.98
N TRP A 34 -14.00 15.23 -8.32
CA TRP A 34 -12.96 14.52 -9.06
C TRP A 34 -11.54 15.06 -8.83
N LYS A 35 -11.42 16.36 -8.52
CA LYS A 35 -10.13 16.99 -8.19
C LYS A 35 -9.52 16.38 -6.92
N GLU A 36 -10.31 16.27 -5.86
CA GLU A 36 -9.88 15.66 -4.60
C GLU A 36 -9.52 14.19 -4.80
N LYS A 37 -10.34 13.43 -5.54
CA LYS A 37 -10.04 12.02 -5.87
C LYS A 37 -8.67 11.86 -6.53
N PHE A 38 -8.35 12.72 -7.50
CA PHE A 38 -7.08 12.64 -8.22
C PHE A 38 -5.88 12.98 -7.33
N ILE A 39 -5.96 14.08 -6.57
CA ILE A 39 -4.88 14.52 -5.67
C ILE A 39 -4.59 13.45 -4.61
N TRP A 40 -5.63 12.96 -3.93
CA TRP A 40 -5.49 11.97 -2.86
C TRP A 40 -5.11 10.59 -3.38
N SER A 41 -5.55 10.22 -4.59
CA SER A 41 -5.11 9.00 -5.26
C SER A 41 -3.61 9.06 -5.57
N LEU A 42 -3.13 10.17 -6.14
CA LEU A 42 -1.73 10.32 -6.50
C LEU A 42 -0.83 10.36 -5.25
N LEU A 43 -1.24 11.08 -4.22
CA LEU A 43 -0.53 11.14 -2.95
C LEU A 43 -0.45 9.76 -2.30
N GLY A 44 -1.58 9.04 -2.20
CA GLY A 44 -1.58 7.70 -1.63
C GLY A 44 -0.79 6.69 -2.46
N TYR A 45 -0.79 6.81 -3.80
CA TYR A 45 0.07 6.00 -4.66
C TYR A 45 1.56 6.19 -4.32
N ILE A 46 2.02 7.44 -4.22
CA ILE A 46 3.42 7.75 -3.89
C ILE A 46 3.79 7.21 -2.51
N VAL A 47 2.94 7.41 -1.51
CA VAL A 47 3.20 6.93 -0.14
C VAL A 47 3.29 5.41 -0.11
N LEU A 48 2.32 4.71 -0.71
CA LEU A 48 2.30 3.25 -0.74
C LEU A 48 3.49 2.68 -1.53
N LEU A 49 3.90 3.35 -2.62
CA LEU A 49 5.08 2.99 -3.39
C LEU A 49 6.35 3.08 -2.53
N ILE A 50 6.55 4.19 -1.84
CA ILE A 50 7.74 4.39 -0.97
C ILE A 50 7.78 3.34 0.14
N VAL A 51 6.66 3.12 0.83
CA VAL A 51 6.55 2.10 1.89
C VAL A 51 6.82 0.71 1.33
N ASN A 52 6.33 0.39 0.13
CA ASN A 52 6.59 -0.89 -0.51
C ASN A 52 8.07 -1.10 -0.85
N VAL A 53 8.77 -0.06 -1.31
CA VAL A 53 10.22 -0.10 -1.56
C VAL A 53 10.98 -0.30 -0.25
N ILE A 54 10.63 0.44 0.80
CA ILE A 54 11.24 0.28 2.13
C ILE A 54 11.04 -1.15 2.66
N ARG A 55 9.83 -1.71 2.51
CA ARG A 55 9.52 -3.08 2.89
C ARG A 55 10.47 -4.07 2.19
N MET A 56 10.68 -3.93 0.89
CA MET A 56 11.58 -4.79 0.12
C MET A 56 13.02 -4.72 0.65
N LEU A 57 13.50 -3.51 0.96
CA LEU A 57 14.85 -3.31 1.52
C LEU A 57 14.97 -3.97 2.90
N LEU A 58 14.01 -3.74 3.80
CA LEU A 58 14.04 -4.30 5.15
C LEU A 58 14.00 -5.83 5.13
N ILE A 59 13.12 -6.43 4.31
CA ILE A 59 13.03 -7.89 4.21
C ILE A 59 14.33 -8.46 3.63
N THR A 60 14.92 -7.81 2.63
CA THR A 60 16.21 -8.24 2.07
C THR A 60 17.30 -8.24 3.13
N LEU A 61 17.35 -7.20 3.98
CA LEU A 61 18.32 -7.12 5.08
C LEU A 61 18.12 -8.21 6.15
N VAL A 62 16.87 -8.51 6.51
CA VAL A 62 16.56 -9.56 7.51
C VAL A 62 16.90 -10.96 6.97
N VAL A 63 16.58 -11.24 5.71
CA VAL A 63 16.80 -12.54 5.08
C VAL A 63 18.29 -12.86 4.90
N LEU A 64 19.14 -11.84 4.73
CA LEU A 64 20.60 -12.04 4.63
C LEU A 64 21.21 -12.63 5.90
N ASP A 65 20.67 -12.29 7.07
CA ASP A 65 21.14 -12.82 8.35
C ASP A 65 20.43 -14.13 8.71
N GLN A 66 19.10 -14.18 8.55
CA GLN A 66 18.28 -15.33 8.96
C GLN A 66 17.16 -15.60 7.93
N PRO A 67 17.38 -16.50 6.96
CA PRO A 67 16.42 -16.77 5.90
C PRO A 67 15.10 -17.38 6.40
N ASP A 68 15.12 -18.09 7.54
CA ASP A 68 13.93 -18.71 8.14
C ASP A 68 12.89 -17.69 8.63
N LEU A 69 13.31 -16.45 8.92
CA LEU A 69 12.43 -15.35 9.35
C LEU A 69 11.68 -14.69 8.20
N PHE A 70 11.94 -15.07 6.94
CA PHE A 70 11.31 -14.46 5.76
C PHE A 70 9.78 -14.44 5.87
N HIS A 71 9.16 -15.59 6.16
CA HIS A 71 7.69 -15.69 6.25
C HIS A 71 7.10 -14.79 7.32
N PHE A 72 7.75 -14.70 8.48
CA PHE A 72 7.30 -13.83 9.57
C PHE A 72 7.45 -12.35 9.20
N ALA A 73 8.61 -11.94 8.70
CA ALA A 73 8.88 -10.56 8.33
C ALA A 73 8.01 -10.08 7.15
N HIS A 74 7.81 -10.94 6.14
CA HIS A 74 7.04 -10.59 4.95
C HIS A 74 5.52 -10.60 5.20
N ASP A 75 4.97 -11.70 5.71
CA ASP A 75 3.52 -11.88 5.79
C ASP A 75 2.93 -11.25 7.05
N TRP A 76 3.58 -11.34 8.21
CA TRP A 76 3.04 -10.80 9.45
C TRP A 76 3.36 -9.32 9.64
N VAL A 77 4.60 -8.93 9.40
CA VAL A 77 4.99 -7.52 9.60
C VAL A 77 4.67 -6.72 8.34
N GLY A 78 5.21 -7.13 7.19
CA GLY A 78 5.07 -6.39 5.94
C GLY A 78 3.62 -6.22 5.49
N ARG A 79 2.88 -7.33 5.33
CA ARG A 79 1.50 -7.29 4.79
C ARG A 79 0.54 -6.51 5.69
N TYR A 80 0.54 -6.80 7.00
CA TYR A 80 -0.38 -6.14 7.92
C TYR A 80 -0.01 -4.66 8.16
N ALA A 81 1.28 -4.31 8.21
CA ALA A 81 1.69 -2.91 8.33
C ALA A 81 1.23 -2.07 7.14
N VAL A 82 1.44 -2.59 5.91
CA VAL A 82 0.97 -1.89 4.69
C VAL A 82 -0.55 -1.83 4.65
N GLY A 83 -1.26 -2.90 5.03
CA GLY A 83 -2.72 -2.91 5.11
C GLY A 83 -3.27 -1.87 6.09
N LEU A 84 -2.67 -1.77 7.28
CA LEU A 84 -3.05 -0.77 8.28
C LEU A 84 -2.76 0.66 7.79
N LEU A 85 -1.63 0.86 7.11
CA LEU A 85 -1.28 2.15 6.50
C LEU A 85 -2.26 2.53 5.38
N THR A 86 -2.69 1.58 4.54
CA THR A 86 -3.73 1.79 3.53
C THR A 86 -5.04 2.25 4.16
N LEU A 87 -5.49 1.59 5.23
CA LEU A 87 -6.68 2.00 5.97
C LEU A 87 -6.49 3.39 6.58
N GLY A 88 -5.35 3.65 7.21
CA GLY A 88 -5.02 4.96 7.79
C GLY A 88 -5.03 6.10 6.76
N LEU A 89 -4.48 5.88 5.57
CA LEU A 89 -4.53 6.83 4.47
C LEU A 89 -5.97 7.10 4.00
N PHE A 90 -6.79 6.05 3.93
CA PHE A 90 -8.20 6.22 3.57
C PHE A 90 -8.97 7.01 4.64
N PHE A 91 -8.75 6.70 5.93
CA PHE A 91 -9.34 7.48 7.03
C PHE A 91 -8.90 8.95 6.99
N LEU A 92 -7.61 9.19 6.76
CA LEU A 92 -7.06 10.55 6.59
C LEU A 92 -7.77 11.29 5.46
N PHE A 93 -7.93 10.65 4.30
CA PHE A 93 -8.69 11.20 3.19
C PHE A 93 -10.14 11.55 3.58
N THR A 94 -10.87 10.64 4.23
CA THR A 94 -12.26 10.90 4.65
C THR A 94 -12.38 12.01 5.69
N TYR A 95 -11.33 12.22 6.49
CA TYR A 95 -11.28 13.29 7.49
C TYR A 95 -11.07 14.67 6.84
N PHE A 96 -10.22 14.76 5.82
CA PHE A 96 -9.95 16.03 5.12
C PHE A 96 -10.98 16.36 4.03
N VAL A 97 -11.58 15.35 3.40
CA VAL A 97 -12.47 15.52 2.26
C VAL A 97 -13.92 15.24 2.67
N PRO A 98 -14.74 16.27 2.90
CA PRO A 98 -16.15 16.07 3.19
C PRO A 98 -16.87 15.47 1.98
N VAL A 99 -17.92 14.70 2.25
CA VAL A 99 -18.82 14.18 1.21
C VAL A 99 -19.47 15.34 0.48
N GLN A 100 -19.37 15.34 -0.85
CA GLN A 100 -20.06 16.32 -1.67
C GLN A 100 -21.53 15.93 -1.77
N GLN A 101 -22.40 16.70 -1.10
CA GLN A 101 -23.86 16.51 -1.16
C GLN A 101 -24.40 17.09 -2.47
N THR A 102 -24.31 16.34 -3.57
CA THR A 102 -24.75 16.77 -4.91
C THR A 102 -26.28 16.79 -5.10
N LEU A 103 -27.07 17.02 -4.05
CA LEU A 103 -28.55 17.04 -4.08
C LEU A 103 -29.13 18.23 -3.30
N LYS A 104 -28.54 19.42 -3.37
CA LYS A 104 -29.11 20.66 -2.78
C LYS A 104 -29.10 21.86 -3.73
N ASP A 105 -29.42 21.61 -5.00
CA ASP A 105 -29.86 22.65 -5.94
C ASP A 105 -30.62 21.97 -7.08
N ASN A 106 -31.90 21.70 -6.84
CA ASN A 106 -32.94 21.56 -7.85
C ASN A 106 -33.85 22.78 -7.69
#